data_AF-A0A1R3RD88-F1
#
_entry.id   AF-A0A1R3RD88-F1
#
_cell.length_a   1.000
_cell.length_b   1.000
_cell.length_c   1.000
_cell.angle_alpha   90.00
_cell.angle_beta   90.00
_cell.angle_gamma   90.00
#
_symmetry.space_group_name_H-M   'P 1'
#
loop_
_entity.id
_entity.type
_entity.pdbx_description
1 polymer ?
#
loop_
_entity_poly.entity_id
_entity_poly.type
_entity_poly.pdbx_seq_one_letter_code
_entity_poly.pdbx_strand_id
1 'polypeptide(L)'
;MSQADDDIFIPHNMMYNDWFLEQLTYNGIYPNECPGPDGRVPAPPQNWDALNQRLSRRRASLTESSFSEADFKRFRHVSANSHYKGAILKDVLPTIWGKMKTKAYVLGRGGSFDHLAPFSMEWPLPTAVLDYYNGARQESLGLQIREAIHDQVIPWLGDEAEAPLAPNFFVEVSDPSHPTAVCFRNACHAGAIGCRGVQALQSYHRDETFYDHKAYTITVTYASGLLSLYAHHAIPHVPGVRSCHPSDYIMTQLGAWSMIHDAATFRQGATAFRNALDWTREELDKAVISANKTELLPDNHARRCRNV
;
A
#
# COMPACT_ATOMS: atom_id res chain seq x y z
N MET A 1 -45.09 -3.84 -2.51
CA MET A 1 -43.85 -4.39 -1.91
C MET A 1 -42.82 -4.48 -3.01
N SER A 2 -41.96 -3.47 -3.08
CA SER A 2 -40.74 -3.47 -3.88
C SER A 2 -39.80 -2.59 -3.05
N GLN A 3 -38.85 -3.24 -2.39
CA GLN A 3 -37.71 -2.57 -1.77
C GLN A 3 -36.84 -2.07 -2.93
N ALA A 4 -36.57 -0.78 -2.92
CA ALA A 4 -35.55 -0.18 -3.76
C ALA A 4 -34.19 -0.62 -3.20
N ASP A 5 -33.37 -1.21 -4.06
CA ASP A 5 -31.94 -1.31 -3.86
C ASP A 5 -31.39 0.13 -3.89
N ASP A 6 -31.09 0.66 -2.71
CA ASP A 6 -30.25 1.85 -2.57
C ASP A 6 -28.80 1.43 -2.86
N ASP A 7 -28.48 1.32 -4.15
CA ASP A 7 -27.10 1.39 -4.61
C ASP A 7 -26.56 2.77 -4.22
N ILE A 8 -25.74 2.81 -3.17
CA ILE A 8 -25.04 4.00 -2.72
C ILE A 8 -23.99 4.33 -3.79
N PHE A 9 -24.41 5.07 -4.81
CA PHE A 9 -23.53 5.68 -5.78
C PHE A 9 -22.74 6.78 -5.06
N ILE A 10 -21.55 6.45 -4.57
CA ILE A 10 -20.62 7.43 -4.01
C ILE A 10 -19.98 8.21 -5.17
N PRO A 11 -20.26 9.50 -5.35
CA PRO A 11 -19.69 10.24 -6.46
C PRO A 11 -18.18 10.37 -6.29
N HIS A 12 -17.46 10.25 -7.40
CA HIS A 12 -16.02 10.50 -7.59
C HIS A 12 -15.52 11.87 -7.06
N ASN A 13 -16.40 12.69 -6.47
CA ASN A 13 -16.13 14.00 -5.89
C ASN A 13 -15.75 13.98 -4.40
N MET A 14 -15.90 12.85 -3.67
CA MET A 14 -15.55 12.79 -2.24
C MET A 14 -14.05 12.84 -1.97
N MET A 15 -13.18 12.46 -2.91
CA MET A 15 -11.73 12.51 -2.70
C MET A 15 -11.14 13.94 -2.72
N TYR A 16 -11.93 14.93 -3.17
CA TYR A 16 -11.48 16.30 -3.46
C TYR A 16 -11.68 17.31 -2.33
N ASN A 17 -12.44 16.98 -1.28
CA ASN A 17 -12.73 17.89 -0.18
C ASN A 17 -12.06 17.43 1.14
N ASP A 18 -11.94 18.34 2.12
CA ASP A 18 -11.33 18.03 3.43
C ASP A 18 -12.07 16.92 4.21
N TRP A 19 -13.30 16.62 3.79
CA TRP A 19 -14.10 15.51 4.27
C TRP A 19 -13.39 14.15 4.16
N PHE A 20 -12.67 13.86 3.07
CA PHE A 20 -11.97 12.58 2.95
C PHE A 20 -10.82 12.45 3.95
N LEU A 21 -10.15 13.56 4.28
CA LEU A 21 -9.14 13.57 5.34
C LEU A 21 -9.77 13.28 6.70
N GLU A 22 -10.91 13.90 7.01
CA GLU A 22 -11.66 13.62 8.23
C GLU A 22 -12.08 12.15 8.31
N GLN A 23 -12.59 11.58 7.21
CA GLN A 23 -12.92 10.16 7.13
C GLN A 23 -11.73 9.25 7.37
N LEU A 24 -10.56 9.55 6.79
CA LEU A 24 -9.34 8.78 7.06
C LEU A 24 -9.04 8.76 8.56
N THR A 25 -8.99 9.93 9.19
CA THR A 25 -8.66 10.03 10.62
C THR A 25 -9.73 9.38 11.51
N TYR A 26 -11.01 9.46 11.14
CA TYR A 26 -12.10 8.78 11.84
C TYR A 26 -11.97 7.25 11.78
N ASN A 27 -11.43 6.73 10.67
CA ASN A 27 -11.17 5.31 10.47
C ASN A 27 -9.79 4.87 11.03
N GLY A 28 -9.14 5.71 11.84
CA GLY A 28 -7.83 5.41 12.43
C GLY A 28 -6.69 5.47 11.43
N ILE A 29 -6.86 6.11 10.27
CA ILE A 29 -5.82 6.23 9.24
C ILE A 29 -5.23 7.64 9.30
N TYR A 30 -3.96 7.73 9.69
CA TYR A 30 -3.28 8.99 9.95
C TYR A 30 -2.26 9.28 8.84
N PRO A 31 -2.46 10.36 8.06
CA PRO A 31 -1.47 10.83 7.11
C PRO A 31 -0.15 11.27 7.76
N ASN A 32 0.88 11.42 6.94
CA ASN A 32 2.19 11.89 7.38
C ASN A 32 2.10 13.21 8.17
N GLU A 33 2.76 13.26 9.32
CA GLU A 33 2.76 14.40 10.26
C GLU A 33 1.37 14.78 10.82
N CYS A 34 0.32 13.97 10.61
CA CYS A 34 -1.00 14.21 11.19
C CYS A 34 -1.00 13.83 12.67
N PRO A 35 -1.39 14.73 13.60
CA PRO A 35 -1.52 14.39 15.01
C PRO A 35 -2.61 13.35 15.25
N GLY A 36 -2.34 12.41 16.15
CA GLY A 36 -3.34 11.48 16.67
C GLY A 36 -4.33 12.16 17.63
N PRO A 37 -5.28 11.40 18.20
CA PRO A 37 -6.27 11.91 19.13
C PRO A 37 -5.66 12.51 20.41
N ASP A 38 -4.45 12.08 20.77
CA ASP A 38 -3.67 12.60 21.90
C ASP A 38 -2.93 13.92 21.57
N GLY A 39 -3.10 14.43 20.34
CA GLY A 39 -2.47 15.64 19.83
C GLY A 39 -1.00 15.47 19.47
N ARG A 40 -0.46 14.25 19.47
CA ARG A 40 0.94 13.97 19.12
C ARG A 40 1.05 13.35 17.75
N VAL A 41 2.13 13.69 17.04
CA VAL A 41 2.47 13.00 15.79
C VAL A 41 2.93 11.57 16.14
N PRO A 42 2.34 10.54 15.50
CA PRO A 42 2.76 9.16 15.71
C PRO A 42 4.24 8.94 15.42
N ALA A 43 4.88 8.05 16.18
CA ALA A 43 6.27 7.70 15.98
C ALA A 43 6.50 7.01 14.62
N PRO A 44 7.70 7.12 14.02
CA PRO A 44 8.05 6.34 12.84
C PRO A 44 8.09 4.83 13.15
N PRO A 45 7.98 3.97 12.13
CA PRO A 45 8.02 2.52 12.32
C PRO A 45 9.36 2.04 12.92
N GLN A 46 9.34 0.99 13.74
CA GLN A 46 10.53 0.47 14.43
C GLN A 46 11.64 -0.01 13.48
N ASN A 47 11.32 -0.38 12.24
CA ASN A 47 12.29 -0.77 11.21
C ASN A 47 12.76 0.41 10.33
N TRP A 48 12.56 1.66 10.76
CA TRP A 48 12.90 2.88 10.01
C TRP A 48 14.33 2.90 9.45
N ASP A 49 15.35 2.66 10.29
CA ASP A 49 16.75 2.73 9.87
C ASP A 49 17.09 1.62 8.88
N ALA A 50 16.64 0.40 9.15
CA ALA A 50 16.82 -0.74 8.27
C ALA A 50 16.15 -0.50 6.91
N LEU A 51 14.98 0.12 6.90
CA LEU A 51 14.25 0.47 5.69
C LEU A 51 15.00 1.52 4.88
N ASN A 52 15.40 2.63 5.48
CA ASN A 52 16.18 3.67 4.80
C ASN A 52 17.53 3.14 4.27
N GLN A 53 18.18 2.25 5.00
CA GLN A 53 19.38 1.56 4.52
C GLN A 53 19.07 0.65 3.33
N ARG A 54 17.96 -0.10 3.34
CA ARG A 54 17.53 -0.97 2.23
C ARG A 54 17.19 -0.17 0.97
N LEU A 55 16.54 0.98 1.12
CA LEU A 55 16.10 1.83 0.01
C LEU A 55 17.25 2.57 -0.66
N SER A 56 18.30 2.92 0.09
CA SER A 56 19.49 3.60 -0.45
C SER A 56 20.52 2.67 -1.11
N ARG A 57 20.32 1.34 -1.10
CA ARG A 57 21.26 0.38 -1.70
C ARG A 57 21.43 0.64 -3.20
N ARG A 58 22.67 0.86 -3.62
CA ARG A 58 23.02 1.14 -5.02
C ARG A 58 22.52 0.05 -5.97
N ARG A 59 22.03 0.45 -7.15
CA ARG A 59 21.63 -0.45 -8.23
C ARG A 59 22.52 -0.30 -9.44
N ALA A 60 23.01 -1.42 -9.98
CA ALA A 60 23.78 -1.43 -11.21
C ALA A 60 23.03 -0.76 -12.38
N SER A 61 21.70 -0.93 -12.44
CA SER A 61 20.83 -0.33 -13.45
C SER A 61 20.60 1.19 -13.33
N LEU A 62 21.18 1.83 -12.30
CA LEU A 62 21.08 3.26 -12.03
C LEU A 62 22.46 3.86 -11.74
N THR A 63 23.50 3.32 -12.36
CA THR A 63 24.84 3.95 -12.39
C THR A 63 24.90 5.03 -13.47
N GLU A 64 25.94 5.86 -13.46
CA GLU A 64 26.18 6.84 -14.54
C GLU A 64 26.29 6.20 -15.92
N SER A 65 26.92 5.03 -16.00
CA SER A 65 27.05 4.26 -17.23
C SER A 65 25.73 3.62 -17.69
N SER A 66 24.84 3.24 -16.76
CA SER A 66 23.59 2.57 -17.09
C SER A 66 22.39 3.51 -17.22
N PHE A 67 22.47 4.70 -16.64
CA PHE A 67 21.50 5.79 -16.80
C PHE A 67 22.27 7.11 -16.96
N SER A 68 22.56 7.43 -18.21
CA SER A 68 23.39 8.56 -18.60
C SER A 68 22.66 9.89 -18.50
N GLU A 69 23.40 10.99 -18.64
CA GLU A 69 22.81 12.33 -18.77
C GLU A 69 21.89 12.45 -20.00
N ALA A 70 22.17 11.71 -21.07
CA ALA A 70 21.31 11.67 -22.25
C ALA A 70 19.99 10.94 -21.97
N ASP A 71 20.02 9.86 -21.19
CA ASP A 71 18.80 9.16 -20.72
C ASP A 71 17.94 10.09 -19.87
N PHE A 72 18.58 10.81 -18.95
CA PHE A 72 17.89 11.77 -18.10
C PHE A 72 17.25 12.91 -18.89
N LYS A 73 17.95 13.50 -19.87
CA LYS A 73 17.38 14.53 -20.75
C LYS A 73 16.15 14.03 -21.51
N ARG A 74 16.17 12.78 -21.99
CA ARG A 74 14.99 12.12 -22.59
C ARG A 74 13.85 11.98 -21.59
N PHE A 75 14.13 11.49 -20.38
CA PHE A 75 13.15 11.36 -19.32
C PHE A 75 12.49 12.71 -18.99
N ARG A 76 13.30 13.76 -18.79
CA ARG A 76 12.81 15.11 -18.48
C ARG A 76 11.92 15.65 -19.60
N HIS A 77 12.30 15.44 -20.86
CA HIS A 77 11.48 15.82 -22.02
C HIS A 77 10.14 15.10 -22.02
N VAL A 78 10.12 13.78 -21.82
CA VAL A 78 8.88 12.99 -21.73
C VAL A 78 8.00 13.48 -20.58
N SER A 79 8.57 13.68 -19.40
CA SER A 79 7.83 14.17 -18.23
C SER A 79 7.23 15.56 -18.45
N ALA A 80 7.93 16.46 -19.16
CA ALA A 80 7.43 17.81 -19.43
C ALA A 80 6.26 17.83 -20.42
N ASN A 81 6.15 16.82 -21.29
CA ASN A 81 5.12 16.72 -22.33
C ASN A 81 4.01 15.70 -21.97
N SER A 82 3.98 15.20 -20.73
CA SER A 82 2.95 14.29 -20.24
C SER A 82 1.87 15.06 -19.48
N HIS A 83 0.81 15.48 -20.19
CA HIS A 83 -0.17 16.45 -19.67
C HIS A 83 -1.40 15.86 -18.96
N TYR A 84 -1.50 14.53 -18.87
CA TYR A 84 -2.62 13.86 -18.19
C TYR A 84 -2.15 12.57 -17.55
N LYS A 85 -2.91 12.08 -16.55
CA LYS A 85 -2.55 10.90 -15.74
C LYS A 85 -2.17 9.67 -16.58
N GLY A 86 -2.93 9.39 -17.63
CA GLY A 86 -2.67 8.27 -18.55
C GLY A 86 -1.32 8.33 -19.26
N ALA A 87 -0.87 9.51 -19.70
CA ALA A 87 0.45 9.69 -20.30
C ALA A 87 1.58 9.47 -19.28
N ILE A 88 1.40 9.95 -18.05
CA ILE A 88 2.39 9.74 -16.98
C ILE A 88 2.55 8.24 -16.67
N LEU A 89 1.43 7.51 -16.54
CA LEU A 89 1.45 6.07 -16.30
C LEU A 89 2.14 5.31 -17.44
N LYS A 90 1.93 5.73 -18.69
CA LYS A 90 2.43 5.04 -19.89
C LYS A 90 3.88 5.40 -20.25
N ASP A 91 4.27 6.65 -20.09
CA ASP A 91 5.50 7.17 -20.69
C ASP A 91 6.55 7.57 -19.63
N VAL A 92 6.13 7.96 -18.43
CA VAL A 92 7.02 8.43 -17.36
C VAL A 92 7.39 7.31 -16.38
N LEU A 93 6.39 6.67 -15.78
CA LEU A 93 6.61 5.61 -14.79
C LEU A 93 7.50 4.48 -15.32
N PRO A 94 7.43 4.09 -16.60
CA PRO A 94 8.28 3.02 -17.10
C PRO A 94 9.78 3.28 -17.05
N THR A 95 10.19 4.55 -17.01
CA THR A 95 11.60 4.90 -16.84
C THR A 95 12.01 4.81 -15.36
N ILE A 96 11.11 5.16 -14.44
CA ILE A 96 11.34 5.13 -12.98
C ILE A 96 11.44 3.67 -12.50
N TRP A 97 10.46 2.82 -12.81
CA TRP A 97 10.40 1.45 -12.30
C TRP A 97 11.47 0.50 -12.91
N GLY A 98 12.07 0.87 -14.05
CA GLY A 98 13.00 0.03 -14.80
C GLY A 98 12.39 -1.25 -15.42
N LYS A 99 13.26 -2.19 -15.81
CA LYS A 99 12.84 -3.48 -16.37
C LYS A 99 12.23 -4.38 -15.26
N MET A 100 10.96 -4.74 -15.41
CA MET A 100 10.27 -5.65 -14.50
C MET A 100 10.73 -7.11 -14.70
N LYS A 101 11.04 -7.81 -13.61
CA LYS A 101 11.20 -9.28 -13.61
C LYS A 101 9.82 -9.88 -13.31
N THR A 102 9.17 -10.43 -14.34
CA THR A 102 7.72 -10.65 -14.42
C THR A 102 7.18 -11.95 -13.80
N LYS A 103 7.95 -12.76 -13.07
CA LYS A 103 7.54 -14.16 -12.85
C LYS A 103 6.84 -14.51 -11.52
N ALA A 104 6.95 -13.71 -10.46
CA ALA A 104 6.50 -14.13 -9.11
C ALA A 104 5.34 -13.32 -8.51
N TYR A 105 4.94 -12.19 -9.10
CA TYR A 105 3.94 -11.29 -8.52
C TYR A 105 2.94 -10.81 -9.55
N VAL A 106 1.72 -10.57 -9.10
CA VAL A 106 0.68 -9.96 -9.91
C VAL A 106 0.83 -8.44 -9.81
N LEU A 107 1.22 -7.82 -10.92
CA LEU A 107 1.13 -6.37 -11.08
C LEU A 107 -0.33 -6.04 -11.42
N GLY A 108 -1.05 -5.51 -10.45
CA GLY A 108 -2.36 -4.96 -10.69
C GLY A 108 -2.26 -3.54 -11.26
N ARG A 109 -3.23 -3.18 -12.10
CA ARG A 109 -3.35 -1.85 -12.69
C ARG A 109 -4.83 -1.47 -12.75
N GLY A 110 -5.21 -0.36 -12.12
CA GLY A 110 -6.62 0.01 -12.00
C GLY A 110 -7.42 -1.02 -11.19
N GLY A 111 -8.74 -1.01 -11.36
CA GLY A 111 -9.66 -1.89 -10.65
C GLY A 111 -10.10 -1.31 -9.30
N SER A 112 -11.30 -1.69 -8.90
CA SER A 112 -11.91 -1.32 -7.62
C SER A 112 -11.61 -2.40 -6.59
N PHE A 113 -11.30 -1.99 -5.36
CA PHE A 113 -11.08 -2.91 -4.24
C PHE A 113 -12.41 -3.09 -3.48
N ASP A 114 -13.36 -3.76 -4.11
CA ASP A 114 -14.76 -3.86 -3.69
C ASP A 114 -15.07 -5.06 -2.79
N HIS A 115 -14.17 -6.04 -2.69
CA HIS A 115 -14.34 -7.21 -1.83
C HIS A 115 -13.88 -6.97 -0.39
N LEU A 116 -13.05 -5.95 -0.16
CA LEU A 116 -12.45 -5.74 1.15
C LEU A 116 -13.48 -5.21 2.16
N ALA A 117 -13.46 -5.78 3.37
CA ALA A 117 -14.27 -5.30 4.49
C ALA A 117 -13.97 -3.81 4.77
N PRO A 118 -14.98 -2.99 5.13
CA PRO A 118 -14.75 -1.59 5.45
C PRO A 118 -13.92 -1.44 6.73
N PHE A 119 -13.24 -0.29 6.91
CA PHE A 119 -12.54 0.03 8.17
C PHE A 119 -13.51 0.39 9.30
N SER A 120 -14.67 0.96 8.96
CA SER A 120 -15.76 1.27 9.88
C SER A 120 -17.11 1.07 9.17
N MET A 121 -18.09 0.53 9.91
CA MET A 121 -19.48 0.46 9.46
C MET A 121 -20.22 1.79 9.64
N GLU A 122 -19.78 2.64 10.58
CA GLU A 122 -20.44 3.91 10.91
C GLU A 122 -20.13 5.00 9.87
N TRP A 123 -18.87 5.08 9.42
CA TRP A 123 -18.45 6.03 8.40
C TRP A 123 -17.42 5.41 7.46
N PRO A 124 -17.86 4.55 6.52
CA PRO A 124 -16.96 3.84 5.63
C PRO A 124 -16.23 4.79 4.68
N LEU A 125 -15.00 4.41 4.33
CA LEU A 125 -14.23 5.06 3.27
C LEU A 125 -14.78 4.67 1.90
N PRO A 126 -14.67 5.54 0.88
CA PRO A 126 -15.00 5.18 -0.50
C PRO A 126 -14.12 4.01 -0.99
N THR A 127 -14.66 3.18 -1.87
CA THR A 127 -13.92 2.08 -2.52
C THR A 127 -12.62 2.59 -3.15
N ALA A 128 -11.51 1.93 -2.86
CA ALA A 128 -10.23 2.31 -3.42
C ALA A 128 -10.15 1.95 -4.90
N VAL A 129 -9.73 2.92 -5.72
CA VAL A 129 -9.40 2.74 -7.14
C VAL A 129 -7.95 3.18 -7.32
N LEU A 130 -7.06 2.21 -7.52
CA LEU A 130 -5.61 2.41 -7.41
C LEU A 130 -4.91 2.30 -8.77
N ASP A 131 -3.84 3.06 -8.99
CA ASP A 131 -3.19 3.06 -10.31
C ASP A 131 -2.35 1.82 -10.56
N TYR A 132 -1.41 1.53 -9.66
CA TYR A 132 -0.60 0.32 -9.70
C TYR A 132 -0.38 -0.23 -8.31
N TYR A 133 -0.36 -1.56 -8.23
CA TYR A 133 -0.08 -2.26 -6.99
C TYR A 133 0.57 -3.61 -7.23
N ASN A 134 1.26 -4.11 -6.22
CA ASN A 134 1.90 -5.42 -6.25
C ASN A 134 1.50 -6.22 -5.03
N GLY A 135 1.08 -7.46 -5.26
CA GLY A 135 0.80 -8.46 -4.22
C GLY A 135 1.16 -9.86 -4.70
N ALA A 136 1.02 -10.82 -3.80
CA ALA A 136 1.33 -12.23 -4.05
C ALA A 136 0.26 -12.89 -4.93
N ARG A 137 0.55 -14.10 -5.42
CA ARG A 137 -0.46 -14.93 -6.09
C ARG A 137 -1.37 -15.55 -5.04
N GLN A 138 -2.66 -15.69 -5.33
CA GLN A 138 -3.58 -16.23 -4.32
C GLN A 138 -3.27 -17.68 -3.94
N GLU A 139 -2.80 -18.46 -4.93
CA GLU A 139 -2.35 -19.85 -4.77
C GLU A 139 -1.13 -20.02 -3.83
N SER A 140 -0.44 -18.93 -3.49
CA SER A 140 0.68 -18.98 -2.54
C SER A 140 0.24 -19.12 -1.08
N LEU A 141 -1.04 -18.90 -0.79
CA LEU A 141 -1.63 -19.01 0.55
C LEU A 141 -2.54 -20.23 0.63
N GLY A 142 -2.46 -20.99 1.73
CA GLY A 142 -3.30 -22.15 1.99
C GLY A 142 -4.79 -21.82 1.86
N LEU A 143 -5.57 -22.74 1.28
CA LEU A 143 -6.99 -22.50 0.98
C LEU A 143 -7.79 -22.11 2.23
N GLN A 144 -7.55 -22.78 3.36
CA GLN A 144 -8.25 -22.51 4.61
C GLN A 144 -7.92 -21.11 5.15
N ILE A 145 -6.66 -20.71 5.06
CA ILE A 145 -6.21 -19.37 5.44
C ILE A 145 -6.90 -18.34 4.56
N ARG A 146 -6.85 -18.55 3.25
CA ARG A 146 -7.43 -17.65 2.27
C ARG A 146 -8.93 -17.47 2.51
N GLU A 147 -9.68 -18.55 2.75
CA GLU A 147 -11.10 -18.49 3.09
C GLU A 147 -11.37 -17.73 4.40
N ALA A 148 -10.49 -17.87 5.40
CA ALA A 148 -10.68 -17.24 6.70
C ALA A 148 -10.45 -15.71 6.71
N ILE A 149 -9.60 -15.18 5.82
CA ILE A 149 -9.23 -13.75 5.81
C ILE A 149 -9.44 -13.06 4.45
N HIS A 150 -10.20 -13.68 3.53
CA HIS A 150 -10.33 -13.21 2.15
C HIS A 150 -10.77 -11.73 2.04
N ASP A 151 -11.69 -11.29 2.89
CA ASP A 151 -12.20 -9.92 2.98
C ASP A 151 -11.16 -8.89 3.49
N GLN A 152 -9.97 -9.34 3.91
CA GLN A 152 -8.87 -8.47 4.33
C GLN A 152 -7.69 -8.50 3.36
N VAL A 153 -7.56 -9.56 2.56
CA VAL A 153 -6.37 -9.80 1.72
C VAL A 153 -6.66 -9.92 0.23
N ILE A 154 -7.90 -10.10 -0.21
CA ILE A 154 -8.25 -10.22 -1.63
C ILE A 154 -8.99 -8.93 -2.07
N PRO A 155 -8.41 -8.12 -2.98
CA PRO A 155 -9.02 -6.86 -3.39
C PRO A 155 -10.40 -6.97 -4.05
N TRP A 156 -10.61 -7.95 -4.92
CA TRP A 156 -11.88 -8.21 -5.62
C TRP A 156 -12.08 -9.72 -5.86
N LEU A 157 -13.33 -10.14 -6.05
CA LEU A 157 -13.67 -11.50 -6.47
C LEU A 157 -14.15 -11.47 -7.93
N GLY A 158 -13.57 -12.30 -8.79
CA GLY A 158 -14.01 -12.40 -10.18
C GLY A 158 -13.10 -13.28 -11.03
N ASP A 159 -13.64 -13.74 -12.16
CA ASP A 159 -12.99 -14.71 -13.04
C ASP A 159 -12.11 -14.05 -14.13
N GLU A 160 -12.25 -12.74 -14.36
CA GLU A 160 -11.59 -12.08 -15.50
C GLU A 160 -10.09 -11.81 -15.30
N ALA A 161 -9.66 -11.53 -14.06
CA ALA A 161 -8.26 -11.36 -13.70
C ALA A 161 -8.01 -11.75 -12.24
N GLU A 162 -6.97 -12.58 -12.01
CA GLU A 162 -6.58 -12.99 -10.65
C GLU A 162 -6.22 -11.75 -9.81
N ALA A 163 -6.97 -11.51 -8.74
CA ALA A 163 -6.68 -10.43 -7.81
C ALA A 163 -5.38 -10.73 -7.04
N PRO A 164 -4.44 -9.77 -6.92
CA PRO A 164 -3.25 -9.98 -6.10
C PRO A 164 -3.64 -10.16 -4.64
N LEU A 165 -3.04 -11.15 -4.00
CA LEU A 165 -3.17 -11.39 -2.57
C LEU A 165 -2.36 -10.36 -1.78
N ALA A 166 -3.00 -9.77 -0.77
CA ALA A 166 -2.45 -8.82 0.20
C ALA A 166 -1.47 -7.80 -0.43
N PRO A 167 -1.93 -6.94 -1.36
CA PRO A 167 -1.05 -5.96 -1.97
C PRO A 167 -0.39 -5.07 -0.92
N ASN A 168 0.93 -4.89 -0.99
CA ASN A 168 1.69 -4.12 0.01
C ASN A 168 2.68 -3.12 -0.62
N PHE A 169 2.61 -2.94 -1.93
CA PHE A 169 3.29 -1.87 -2.64
C PHE A 169 2.31 -1.20 -3.58
N PHE A 170 2.17 0.11 -3.47
CA PHE A 170 1.21 0.89 -4.26
C PHE A 170 1.88 2.10 -4.91
N VAL A 171 1.42 2.49 -6.08
CA VAL A 171 1.81 3.72 -6.76
C VAL A 171 0.55 4.49 -7.10
N GLU A 172 0.50 5.74 -6.70
CA GLU A 172 -0.54 6.71 -7.04
C GLU A 172 0.08 7.84 -7.86
N VAL A 173 -0.57 8.19 -8.97
CA VAL A 173 -0.16 9.27 -9.85
C VAL A 173 -1.18 10.39 -9.77
N SER A 174 -0.71 11.61 -9.49
CA SER A 174 -1.56 12.78 -9.54
C SER A 174 -1.93 13.07 -10.99
N ASP A 175 -3.22 13.31 -11.22
CA ASP A 175 -3.63 13.99 -12.45
C ASP A 175 -3.13 15.44 -12.38
N PRO A 176 -2.43 15.96 -13.41
CA PRO A 176 -2.03 17.37 -13.46
C PRO A 176 -3.21 18.35 -13.35
N SER A 177 -4.43 17.89 -13.65
CA SER A 177 -5.67 18.68 -13.58
C SER A 177 -6.28 18.71 -12.18
N HIS A 178 -5.77 17.93 -11.22
CA HIS A 178 -6.35 17.77 -9.90
C HIS A 178 -5.39 18.21 -8.78
N PRO A 179 -5.90 18.63 -7.61
CA PRO A 179 -5.05 18.95 -6.47
C PRO A 179 -4.19 17.75 -6.05
N THR A 180 -2.90 17.97 -5.83
CA THR A 180 -1.98 16.91 -5.42
C THR A 180 -2.36 16.26 -4.08
N ALA A 181 -3.09 17.00 -3.23
CA ALA A 181 -3.66 16.47 -1.98
C ALA A 181 -4.50 15.20 -2.20
N VAL A 182 -5.21 15.08 -3.32
CA VAL A 182 -5.99 13.88 -3.67
C VAL A 182 -5.07 12.67 -3.81
N CYS A 183 -3.95 12.81 -4.54
CA CYS A 183 -2.97 11.75 -4.73
C CYS A 183 -2.36 11.29 -3.40
N PHE A 184 -2.04 12.23 -2.49
CA PHE A 184 -1.51 11.89 -1.17
C PHE A 184 -2.54 11.17 -0.29
N ARG A 185 -3.81 11.60 -0.30
CA ARG A 185 -4.89 10.95 0.45
C ARG A 185 -5.17 9.53 -0.07
N ASN A 186 -5.16 9.34 -1.39
CA ASN A 186 -5.27 8.01 -2.00
C ASN A 186 -4.11 7.09 -1.58
N ALA A 187 -2.88 7.62 -1.59
CA ALA A 187 -1.71 6.87 -1.14
C ALA A 187 -1.78 6.54 0.36
N CYS A 188 -2.42 7.38 1.18
CA CYS A 188 -2.66 7.09 2.59
C CYS A 188 -3.67 5.94 2.76
N HIS A 189 -4.81 6.03 2.07
CA HIS A 189 -5.84 5.00 2.07
C HIS A 189 -5.32 3.64 1.58
N ALA A 190 -4.61 3.62 0.45
CA ALA A 190 -3.99 2.41 -0.11
C ALA A 190 -3.00 1.77 0.87
N GLY A 191 -2.22 2.60 1.57
CA GLY A 191 -1.25 2.14 2.56
C GLY A 191 -1.90 1.46 3.76
N ALA A 192 -3.01 2.00 4.25
CA ALA A 192 -3.81 1.37 5.29
C ALA A 192 -4.38 0.01 4.84
N ILE A 193 -4.90 -0.07 3.61
CA ILE A 193 -5.40 -1.33 3.02
C ILE A 193 -4.30 -2.40 3.03
N GLY A 194 -3.12 -2.08 2.49
CA GLY A 194 -2.03 -3.05 2.46
C GLY A 194 -1.50 -3.41 3.84
N CYS A 195 -1.43 -2.43 4.76
CA CYS A 195 -1.04 -2.69 6.15
C CYS A 195 -2.01 -3.65 6.85
N ARG A 196 -3.32 -3.47 6.66
CA ARG A 196 -4.34 -4.39 7.19
C ARG A 196 -4.19 -5.79 6.60
N GLY A 197 -3.96 -5.90 5.29
CA GLY A 197 -3.75 -7.19 4.62
C GLY A 197 -2.53 -7.95 5.17
N VAL A 198 -1.38 -7.28 5.33
CA VAL A 198 -0.19 -7.90 5.93
C VAL A 198 -0.41 -8.24 7.41
N GLN A 199 -1.09 -7.37 8.16
CA GLN A 199 -1.43 -7.63 9.57
C GLN A 199 -2.33 -8.86 9.71
N ALA A 200 -3.31 -9.04 8.82
CA ALA A 200 -4.18 -10.23 8.80
C ALA A 200 -3.37 -11.51 8.60
N LEU A 201 -2.41 -11.51 7.67
CA LEU A 201 -1.48 -12.64 7.48
C LEU A 201 -0.63 -12.91 8.73
N GLN A 202 -0.10 -11.86 9.37
CA GLN A 202 0.76 -12.00 10.55
C GLN A 202 0.01 -12.43 11.82
N SER A 203 -1.27 -12.10 11.90
CA SER A 203 -2.16 -12.38 13.04
C SER A 203 -2.89 -13.72 12.90
N TYR A 204 -2.84 -14.35 11.72
CA TYR A 204 -3.47 -15.64 11.50
C TYR A 204 -2.98 -16.69 12.50
N HIS A 205 -3.91 -17.42 13.14
CA HIS A 205 -3.66 -18.37 14.25
C HIS A 205 -3.10 -17.77 15.55
N ARG A 206 -3.31 -16.47 15.78
CA ARG A 206 -3.06 -15.85 17.09
C ARG A 206 -4.39 -15.49 17.75
N ASP A 207 -4.43 -15.56 19.08
CA ASP A 207 -5.60 -15.15 19.87
C ASP A 207 -5.84 -13.64 19.78
N GLU A 208 -4.78 -12.86 19.56
CA GLU A 208 -4.81 -11.40 19.48
C GLU A 208 -4.16 -10.90 18.19
N THR A 209 -4.61 -9.72 17.73
CA THR A 209 -4.00 -9.01 16.59
C THR A 209 -2.53 -8.73 16.85
N PHE A 210 -1.68 -9.02 15.87
CA PHE A 210 -0.24 -8.82 15.98
C PHE A 210 0.15 -7.35 15.74
N TYR A 211 0.97 -6.82 16.66
CA TYR A 211 1.61 -5.51 16.53
C TYR A 211 3.08 -5.60 16.90
N ASP A 212 3.96 -5.26 15.94
CA ASP A 212 5.39 -5.09 16.17
C ASP A 212 5.87 -3.68 15.83
N HIS A 213 4.94 -2.78 15.51
CA HIS A 213 5.18 -1.39 15.14
C HIS A 213 6.16 -1.24 13.95
N LYS A 214 6.28 -2.25 13.08
CA LYS A 214 7.11 -2.19 11.87
C LYS A 214 6.26 -1.93 10.63
N ALA A 215 6.86 -1.27 9.66
CA ALA A 215 6.26 -1.11 8.35
C ALA A 215 6.51 -2.36 7.51
N TYR A 216 5.50 -2.77 6.75
CA TYR A 216 5.56 -3.82 5.74
C TYR A 216 4.92 -3.41 4.41
N THR A 217 4.34 -2.22 4.38
CA THR A 217 3.65 -1.64 3.23
C THR A 217 4.31 -0.33 2.85
N ILE A 218 4.52 -0.12 1.54
CA ILE A 218 5.02 1.15 1.00
C ILE A 218 4.05 1.68 -0.04
N THR A 219 3.81 2.99 0.02
CA THR A 219 3.10 3.70 -1.05
C THR A 219 4.01 4.72 -1.69
N VAL A 220 3.83 4.93 -2.98
CA VAL A 220 4.57 5.88 -3.78
C VAL A 220 3.59 6.87 -4.39
N THR A 221 3.91 8.15 -4.34
CA THR A 221 3.22 9.18 -5.12
C THR A 221 4.13 9.74 -6.19
N TYR A 222 3.62 9.92 -7.40
CA TYR A 222 4.27 10.74 -8.43
C TYR A 222 3.36 11.91 -8.81
N ALA A 223 3.82 13.13 -8.54
CA ALA A 223 3.06 14.34 -8.82
C ALA A 223 3.98 15.46 -9.31
N SER A 224 3.71 15.99 -10.50
CA SER A 224 4.45 17.14 -11.07
C SER A 224 5.98 16.99 -11.03
N GLY A 225 6.48 15.79 -11.28
CA GLY A 225 7.92 15.48 -11.25
C GLY A 225 8.48 15.13 -9.86
N LEU A 226 7.68 15.23 -8.80
CA LEU A 226 8.06 14.82 -7.45
C LEU A 226 7.66 13.37 -7.20
N LEU A 227 8.66 12.54 -6.87
CA LEU A 227 8.46 11.17 -6.40
C LEU A 227 8.58 11.16 -4.87
N SER A 228 7.55 10.70 -4.15
CA SER A 228 7.62 10.54 -2.69
C SER A 228 7.27 9.11 -2.29
N LEU A 229 7.99 8.57 -1.30
CA LEU A 229 7.79 7.24 -0.74
C LEU A 229 7.32 7.36 0.72
N TYR A 230 6.39 6.50 1.11
CA TYR A 230 5.83 6.46 2.45
C TYR A 230 5.78 5.03 2.98
N ALA A 231 6.20 4.82 4.22
CA ALA A 231 6.01 3.59 4.96
C ALA A 231 4.66 3.64 5.69
N HIS A 232 4.02 2.47 5.81
CA HIS A 232 2.78 2.30 6.56
C HIS A 232 2.95 1.20 7.58
N HIS A 233 2.54 1.47 8.82
CA HIS A 233 2.56 0.51 9.92
C HIS A 233 1.31 0.61 10.78
N ALA A 234 0.92 -0.51 11.38
CA ALA A 234 -0.21 -0.60 12.28
C ALA A 234 0.25 -0.44 13.74
N ILE A 235 -0.55 0.25 14.53
CA ILE A 235 -0.44 0.32 15.99
C ILE A 235 -1.79 -0.05 16.61
N PRO A 236 -1.83 -0.55 17.86
CA PRO A 236 -3.08 -0.77 18.55
C PRO A 236 -3.85 0.56 18.66
N HIS A 237 -5.15 0.53 18.36
CA HIS A 237 -5.98 1.71 18.59
C HIS A 237 -6.07 2.00 20.08
N VAL A 238 -5.90 3.26 20.48
CA VAL A 238 -6.12 3.68 21.86
C VAL A 238 -7.61 4.03 22.00
N PRO A 239 -8.40 3.25 22.77
CA PRO A 239 -9.85 3.43 22.82
C PRO A 239 -10.24 4.83 23.29
N GLY A 240 -11.15 5.48 22.54
CA GLY A 240 -11.70 6.80 22.83
C GLY A 240 -13.20 6.91 22.47
N VAL A 241 -13.70 8.14 22.28
CA VAL A 241 -15.14 8.41 22.10
C VAL A 241 -15.64 8.21 20.65
N ARG A 242 -14.76 7.95 19.68
CA ARG A 242 -15.10 8.17 18.25
C ARG A 242 -14.95 6.99 17.29
N SER A 243 -14.54 5.81 17.72
CA SER A 243 -14.53 4.64 16.83
C SER A 243 -14.29 3.32 17.56
N CYS A 244 -14.74 2.22 16.94
CA CYS A 244 -14.65 0.85 17.43
C CYS A 244 -13.65 -0.02 16.64
N HIS A 245 -12.68 0.60 15.95
CA HIS A 245 -11.68 -0.15 15.19
C HIS A 245 -10.51 -0.62 16.08
N PRO A 246 -9.92 -1.81 15.79
CA PRO A 246 -8.86 -2.38 16.63
C PRO A 246 -7.47 -1.78 16.38
N SER A 247 -7.23 -1.22 15.19
CA SER A 247 -5.91 -0.72 14.76
C SER A 247 -5.99 0.71 14.28
N ASP A 248 -4.92 1.48 14.51
CA ASP A 248 -4.60 2.71 13.79
C ASP A 248 -3.49 2.44 12.76
N TYR A 249 -3.55 3.10 11.61
CA TYR A 249 -2.62 2.96 10.49
C TYR A 249 -1.89 4.26 10.24
N ILE A 250 -0.56 4.22 10.39
CA ILE A 250 0.29 5.41 10.38
C ILE A 250 1.10 5.47 9.09
N MET A 251 0.96 6.58 8.37
CA MET A 251 1.78 6.90 7.20
C MET A 251 2.99 7.75 7.61
N THR A 252 4.19 7.35 7.21
CA THR A 252 5.45 8.08 7.51
C THR A 252 6.28 8.27 6.23
N GLN A 253 6.69 9.50 5.92
CA GLN A 253 7.45 9.82 4.70
C GLN A 253 8.90 9.35 4.76
N LEU A 254 9.27 8.43 3.89
CA LEU A 254 10.64 7.89 3.79
C LEU A 254 11.58 8.81 3.01
N GLY A 255 11.04 9.54 2.03
CA GLY A 255 11.83 10.47 1.22
C GLY A 255 11.05 11.04 0.05
N ALA A 256 11.60 12.12 -0.52
CA ALA A 256 11.08 12.77 -1.70
C ALA A 256 12.20 13.22 -2.64
N TRP A 257 12.01 13.03 -3.94
CA TRP A 257 13.00 13.34 -4.97
C TRP A 257 12.34 14.10 -6.12
N SER A 258 12.91 15.24 -6.48
CA SER A 258 12.54 15.94 -7.72
C SER A 258 13.17 15.20 -8.89
N MET A 259 12.38 14.31 -9.51
CA MET A 259 12.82 13.41 -10.58
C MET A 259 13.24 14.17 -11.85
N ILE A 260 12.86 15.44 -11.97
CA ILE A 260 13.15 16.29 -13.13
C ILE A 260 14.31 17.28 -12.89
N HIS A 261 14.83 17.38 -11.65
CA HIS A 261 15.89 18.32 -11.28
C HIS A 261 17.22 18.00 -11.97
N ASP A 262 17.83 16.88 -11.63
CA ASP A 262 19.09 16.40 -12.24
C ASP A 262 19.15 14.86 -12.30
N ALA A 263 20.13 14.33 -13.03
CA ALA A 263 20.30 12.89 -13.21
C ALA A 263 20.67 12.17 -11.91
N ALA A 264 21.36 12.84 -10.98
CA ALA A 264 21.77 12.24 -9.71
C ALA A 264 20.55 12.00 -8.80
N THR A 265 19.70 13.01 -8.65
CA THR A 265 18.43 12.99 -7.92
C THR A 265 17.48 11.97 -8.53
N PHE A 266 17.39 11.92 -9.87
CA PHE A 266 16.63 10.86 -10.55
C PHE A 266 17.13 9.46 -10.16
N ARG A 267 18.45 9.21 -10.24
CA ARG A 267 19.01 7.90 -9.89
C ARG A 267 18.75 7.54 -8.43
N GLN A 268 18.80 8.50 -7.51
CA GLN A 268 18.47 8.29 -6.10
C GLN A 268 17.01 7.90 -5.91
N GLY A 269 16.07 8.68 -6.45
CA GLY A 269 14.63 8.39 -6.33
C GLY A 269 14.24 7.07 -7.00
N ALA A 270 14.74 6.81 -8.21
CA ALA A 270 14.52 5.54 -8.90
C ALA A 270 15.17 4.35 -8.16
N THR A 271 16.28 4.57 -7.46
CA THR A 271 16.91 3.53 -6.62
C THR A 271 16.01 3.19 -5.44
N ALA A 272 15.52 4.20 -4.73
CA ALA A 272 14.60 4.03 -3.61
C ALA A 272 13.30 3.33 -4.05
N PHE A 273 12.67 3.78 -5.15
CA PHE A 273 11.48 3.15 -5.72
C PHE A 273 11.67 1.66 -5.99
N ARG A 274 12.73 1.31 -6.73
CA ARG A 274 12.95 -0.08 -7.15
C ARG A 274 13.34 -0.97 -5.96
N ASN A 275 14.09 -0.42 -4.99
CA ASN A 275 14.41 -1.12 -3.76
C ASN A 275 13.20 -1.35 -2.87
N ALA A 276 12.29 -0.37 -2.79
CA ALA A 276 11.05 -0.48 -2.06
C ALA A 276 10.20 -1.61 -2.64
N LEU A 277 10.02 -1.64 -3.96
CA LEU A 277 9.27 -2.69 -4.66
C LEU A 277 9.85 -4.10 -4.38
N ASP A 278 11.17 -4.27 -4.44
CA ASP A 278 11.78 -5.57 -4.17
C ASP A 278 11.70 -5.95 -2.69
N TRP A 279 11.82 -4.97 -1.78
CA TRP A 279 11.76 -5.21 -0.35
C TRP A 279 10.35 -5.57 0.14
N THR A 280 9.31 -4.86 -0.31
CA THR A 280 7.92 -5.19 0.07
C THR A 280 7.54 -6.59 -0.40
N ARG A 281 8.01 -7.00 -1.58
CA ARG A 281 7.89 -8.37 -2.10
C ARG A 281 8.53 -9.40 -1.16
N GLU A 282 9.80 -9.17 -0.78
CA GLU A 282 10.52 -10.03 0.16
C GLU A 282 9.80 -10.15 1.51
N GLU A 283 9.22 -9.07 2.03
CA GLU A 283 8.49 -9.09 3.31
C GLU A 283 7.12 -9.77 3.18
N LEU A 284 6.40 -9.57 2.08
CA LEU A 284 5.11 -10.24 1.85
C LEU A 284 5.28 -11.74 1.73
N ASP A 285 6.31 -12.20 1.00
CA ASP A 285 6.63 -13.62 0.90
C ASP A 285 6.90 -14.24 2.26
N LYS A 286 7.63 -13.53 3.14
CA LYS A 286 7.88 -14.01 4.52
C LYS A 286 6.58 -14.11 5.31
N ALA A 287 5.68 -13.13 5.19
CA ALA A 287 4.39 -13.15 5.87
C ALA A 287 3.52 -14.33 5.41
N VAL A 288 3.41 -14.54 4.09
CA VAL A 288 2.67 -15.67 3.50
C VAL A 288 3.27 -17.02 3.91
N ILE A 289 4.60 -17.17 3.83
CA ILE A 289 5.30 -18.39 4.28
C ILE A 289 5.06 -18.65 5.76
N SER A 290 5.08 -17.59 6.59
CA SER A 290 4.82 -17.71 8.03
C SER A 290 3.39 -18.17 8.30
N ALA A 291 2.40 -17.58 7.63
CA ALA A 291 0.99 -17.95 7.79
C ALA A 291 0.75 -19.43 7.43
N ASN A 292 1.28 -19.88 6.30
CA ASN A 292 1.19 -21.29 5.87
C ASN A 292 1.89 -22.26 6.84
N LYS A 293 2.98 -21.85 7.49
CA LYS A 293 3.67 -22.70 8.48
C LYS A 293 2.83 -22.91 9.74
N THR A 294 2.04 -21.93 10.13
CA THR A 294 1.18 -22.05 11.32
C THR A 294 0.06 -23.06 11.10
N GLU A 295 -0.48 -23.15 9.87
CA GLU A 295 -1.47 -24.18 9.47
C GLU A 295 -0.92 -25.61 9.58
N LEU A 296 0.38 -25.80 9.35
CA LEU A 296 1.04 -27.11 9.39
C LEU A 296 1.36 -27.60 10.82
N LEU A 297 1.22 -26.76 11.84
CA LEU A 297 1.40 -27.16 13.23
C LEU A 297 0.06 -27.69 13.76
N PRO A 298 -0.09 -29.01 13.98
CA PRO A 298 -1.35 -29.55 14.49
C PRO A 298 -1.66 -28.96 15.85
N ASP A 299 -2.94 -28.59 16.01
CA ASP A 299 -3.56 -28.10 17.23
C ASP A 299 -3.28 -29.06 18.40
N ASN A 300 -2.21 -28.80 19.17
CA ASN A 300 -1.88 -29.57 20.36
C ASN A 300 -2.89 -29.33 21.50
N HIS A 301 -3.82 -28.39 21.34
CA HIS A 301 -4.90 -28.12 22.29
C HIS A 301 -6.10 -29.08 22.15
N ALA A 302 -6.32 -29.70 20.99
CA ALA A 302 -7.48 -30.58 20.78
C ALA A 302 -7.31 -32.01 21.35
N ARG A 303 -6.12 -32.41 21.84
CA ARG A 303 -5.87 -33.76 22.37
C ARG A 303 -5.92 -33.90 23.90
N ARG A 304 -6.16 -32.82 24.66
CA ARG A 304 -6.21 -32.89 26.13
C ARG A 304 -7.59 -33.08 26.76
N CYS A 305 -8.67 -33.07 25.97
CA CYS A 305 -10.04 -33.21 26.49
C CYS A 305 -10.75 -34.51 26.07
N ARG A 306 -10.00 -35.55 25.68
CA ARG A 306 -10.54 -36.92 25.52
C ARG A 306 -9.67 -37.88 26.31
N ASN A 307 -9.76 -37.82 27.64
CA ASN A 307 -9.41 -38.89 28.58
C ASN A 307 -9.62 -38.35 30.02
N VAL A 308 -10.88 -38.17 30.42
CA VAL A 308 -11.37 -38.39 31.79
C VAL A 308 -12.82 -38.83 31.67
#